data_AF-A0A1Y4TJ51-F1
#
_entry.id   AF-A0A1Y4TJ51-F1
#
_cell.length_a   1.000
_cell.length_b   1.000
_cell.length_c   1.000
_cell.angle_alpha   90.00
_cell.angle_beta   90.00
_cell.angle_gamma   90.00
#
_symmetry.space_group_name_H-M   'P 1'
#
loop_
_entity.id
_entity.type
_entity.pdbx_description
1 polymer ?
#
loop_
_entity_poly.entity_id
_entity_poly.type
_entity_poly.pdbx_seq_one_letter_code
_entity_poly.pdbx_strand_id
1 'polypeptide(L)'
;MKLEQVCQTLNAYLSQKALFRTLMPLGAIMGIVFAALSLISNFIYLGGFVTALCFWGFVLGMLLALSLCQFQMLAIALGIWAVDYAYGFLSSLIRFHSLSYGTLLYLVVYGLLAFLAYKKSLAK
;
A
#
# COMPACT_ATOMS: atom_id res chain seq x y z
N MET A 1 14.69 -17.14 6.68
CA MET A 1 13.82 -17.70 5.63
C MET A 1 13.72 -16.69 4.51
N LYS A 2 13.97 -17.08 3.25
CA LYS A 2 14.09 -16.11 2.15
C LYS A 2 12.70 -15.59 1.79
N LEU A 3 12.46 -14.29 1.91
CA LEU A 3 11.21 -13.63 1.45
C LEU A 3 10.84 -14.01 -0.01
N GLU A 4 11.83 -14.43 -0.80
CA GLU A 4 11.63 -14.96 -2.16
C GLU A 4 10.87 -16.29 -2.16
N GLN A 5 11.07 -17.17 -1.19
CA GLN A 5 10.29 -18.39 -1.04
C GLN A 5 8.82 -18.06 -0.72
N VAL A 6 8.58 -17.00 0.05
CA VAL A 6 7.22 -16.49 0.31
C VAL A 6 6.59 -15.91 -0.96
N CYS A 7 7.34 -15.17 -1.78
CA CYS A 7 6.83 -14.74 -3.10
C CYS A 7 6.46 -15.93 -3.97
N GLN A 8 7.32 -16.95 -4.04
CA GLN A 8 7.15 -18.11 -4.92
C GLN A 8 5.96 -18.97 -4.49
N THR A 9 5.78 -19.21 -3.19
CA THR A 9 4.59 -19.92 -2.70
C THR A 9 3.33 -19.10 -2.92
N LEU A 10 3.34 -17.80 -2.64
CA LEU A 10 2.17 -16.93 -2.82
C LEU A 10 1.75 -16.82 -4.30
N ASN A 11 2.72 -16.75 -5.22
CA ASN A 11 2.47 -16.79 -6.65
C ASN A 11 1.91 -18.15 -7.11
N ALA A 12 2.42 -19.27 -6.59
CA ALA A 12 1.87 -20.60 -6.87
C ALA A 12 0.41 -20.73 -6.42
N TYR A 13 0.05 -20.18 -5.26
CA TYR A 13 -1.34 -20.15 -4.78
C TYR A 13 -2.24 -19.22 -5.60
N LEU A 14 -1.77 -18.03 -5.98
CA LEU A 14 -2.55 -17.04 -6.74
C LEU A 14 -2.72 -17.46 -8.21
N SER A 15 -1.72 -18.10 -8.81
CA SER A 15 -1.76 -18.56 -10.22
C SER A 15 -2.71 -19.73 -10.45
N GLN A 16 -3.06 -20.49 -9.41
CA GLN A 16 -4.09 -21.54 -9.47
C GLN A 16 -5.52 -21.00 -9.61
N LYS A 17 -5.75 -19.72 -9.34
CA LYS A 17 -7.07 -19.06 -9.46
C LYS A 17 -7.09 -18.17 -10.72
N ALA A 18 -8.00 -18.46 -11.65
CA ALA A 18 -8.10 -17.76 -12.94
C ALA A 18 -8.21 -16.23 -12.83
N LEU A 19 -8.99 -15.73 -11.85
CA LEU A 19 -9.15 -14.29 -11.59
C LEU A 19 -7.85 -13.61 -11.16
N PHE A 20 -7.08 -14.25 -10.27
CA PHE A 20 -5.83 -13.67 -9.75
C PHE A 20 -4.67 -13.78 -10.73
N ARG A 21 -4.77 -14.69 -11.71
CA ARG A 21 -3.76 -14.86 -12.77
C ARG A 21 -3.71 -13.68 -13.75
N THR A 22 -4.85 -13.12 -14.13
CA THR A 22 -4.93 -11.89 -14.95
C THR A 22 -4.73 -10.62 -14.12
N LEU A 23 -5.15 -10.63 -12.85
CA LEU A 23 -5.00 -9.48 -11.96
C LEU A 23 -3.59 -9.30 -11.42
N MET A 24 -2.75 -10.34 -11.43
CA MET A 24 -1.38 -10.28 -10.93
C MET A 24 -0.57 -9.11 -11.51
N PRO A 25 -0.36 -8.99 -12.83
CA PRO A 25 0.43 -7.89 -13.39
C PRO A 25 -0.24 -6.51 -13.18
N LEU A 26 -1.56 -6.49 -13.00
CA LEU A 26 -2.32 -5.27 -12.73
C LEU A 26 -2.34 -4.87 -11.25
N GLY A 27 -1.99 -5.79 -10.34
CA GLY A 27 -2.07 -5.57 -8.90
C GLY A 27 -1.18 -4.46 -8.41
N ALA A 28 0.02 -4.33 -8.98
CA ALA A 28 0.94 -3.25 -8.67
C ALA A 28 0.37 -1.87 -9.10
N ILE A 29 -0.25 -1.81 -10.27
CA ILE A 29 -0.90 -0.59 -10.78
C ILE A 29 -2.13 -0.26 -9.92
N MET A 30 -2.97 -1.25 -9.62
CA MET A 30 -4.10 -1.09 -8.70
C MET A 30 -3.66 -0.54 -7.34
N GLY A 31 -2.61 -1.11 -6.75
CA GLY A 31 -2.07 -0.64 -5.47
C GLY A 31 -1.67 0.83 -5.50
N ILE A 32 -1.01 1.28 -6.55
CA ILE A 32 -0.64 2.69 -6.73
C ILE A 32 -1.87 3.56 -6.96
N VAL A 33 -2.80 3.14 -7.81
CA VAL A 33 -4.01 3.90 -8.13
C VAL A 33 -4.89 4.10 -6.89
N PHE A 34 -5.11 3.05 -6.09
CA PHE A 34 -5.90 3.17 -4.85
C PHE A 34 -5.18 3.98 -3.79
N ALA A 35 -3.84 3.90 -3.70
CA ALA A 35 -3.05 4.76 -2.82
C ALA A 35 -3.17 6.24 -3.20
N ALA A 36 -3.03 6.55 -4.50
CA ALA A 36 -3.19 7.90 -5.00
C ALA A 36 -4.63 8.42 -4.81
N LEU A 37 -5.63 7.55 -5.01
CA LEU A 37 -7.03 7.91 -4.82
C LEU A 37 -7.38 8.16 -3.35
N SER A 38 -6.78 7.43 -2.40
CA SER A 38 -6.88 7.72 -0.97
C SER A 38 -6.32 9.11 -0.65
N LEU A 39 -5.19 9.47 -1.26
CA LEU A 39 -4.56 10.78 -1.08
C LEU A 39 -5.42 11.92 -1.63
N ILE A 40 -6.03 11.73 -2.80
CA ILE A 40 -7.01 12.69 -3.34
C ILE A 40 -8.26 12.77 -2.44
N SER A 41 -8.62 11.68 -1.78
CA SER A 41 -9.74 11.65 -0.82
C SER A 41 -9.54 12.52 0.41
N ASN A 42 -8.31 12.93 0.71
CA ASN A 42 -8.06 13.93 1.75
C ASN A 42 -8.41 15.36 1.32
N PHE A 43 -8.46 15.64 0.01
CA PHE A 43 -8.84 16.95 -0.53
C PHE A 43 -10.31 17.03 -0.92
N ILE A 44 -10.86 15.93 -1.44
CA ILE A 44 -12.25 15.82 -1.88
C ILE A 44 -12.91 14.73 -1.05
N TYR A 45 -14.07 15.00 -0.45
CA TYR A 45 -14.76 13.98 0.34
C TYR A 45 -15.39 12.93 -0.59
N LEU A 46 -14.70 11.82 -0.88
CA LEU A 46 -15.23 10.74 -1.74
C LEU A 46 -16.27 9.85 -1.03
N GLY A 47 -16.54 10.08 0.26
CA GLY A 47 -17.49 9.31 1.06
C GLY A 47 -16.91 7.97 1.57
N GLY A 48 -17.37 7.53 2.74
CA GLY A 48 -16.76 6.40 3.46
C GLY A 48 -16.77 5.06 2.71
N PHE A 49 -17.72 4.85 1.79
CA PHE A 49 -17.76 3.65 0.96
C PHE A 49 -16.59 3.59 -0.03
N VAL A 50 -16.27 4.72 -0.69
CA VAL A 50 -15.17 4.79 -1.64
C VAL A 50 -13.83 4.67 -0.91
N THR A 51 -13.69 5.29 0.26
CA THR A 51 -12.48 5.17 1.07
C THR A 51 -12.24 3.72 1.54
N ALA A 52 -13.30 3.00 1.93
CA ALA A 52 -13.21 1.58 2.27
C ALA A 52 -12.81 0.72 1.06
N LEU A 53 -13.37 0.99 -0.13
CA LEU A 53 -12.96 0.34 -1.36
C LEU A 53 -11.49 0.59 -1.70
N CYS A 54 -11.00 1.82 -1.54
CA CYS A 54 -9.59 2.15 -1.73
C CYS A 54 -8.69 1.35 -0.78
N PHE A 55 -9.08 1.23 0.49
CA PHE A 55 -8.33 0.43 1.46
C PHE A 55 -8.22 -1.04 1.05
N TRP A 56 -9.35 -1.69 0.72
CA TRP A 56 -9.34 -3.09 0.30
C TRP A 56 -8.63 -3.30 -1.04
N GLY A 57 -8.81 -2.38 -1.98
CA GLY A 57 -8.12 -2.38 -3.27
C GLY A 57 -6.60 -2.26 -3.13
N PHE A 58 -6.14 -1.45 -2.18
CA PHE A 58 -4.72 -1.33 -1.86
C PHE A 58 -4.14 -2.54 -1.18
N VAL A 59 -4.85 -3.13 -0.20
CA VAL A 59 -4.40 -4.37 0.45
C VAL A 59 -4.27 -5.49 -0.57
N LEU A 60 -5.24 -5.61 -1.49
CA LEU A 60 -5.17 -6.56 -2.60
C LEU A 60 -4.01 -6.24 -3.55
N GLY A 61 -3.81 -4.98 -3.93
CA GLY A 61 -2.69 -4.55 -4.77
C GLY A 61 -1.33 -4.84 -4.14
N MET A 62 -1.19 -4.65 -2.83
CA MET A 62 0.02 -4.96 -2.06
C MET A 62 0.30 -6.46 -2.04
N LEU A 63 -0.71 -7.30 -1.78
CA LEU A 63 -0.59 -8.76 -1.82
C LEU A 63 -0.16 -9.27 -3.20
N LEU A 64 -0.71 -8.69 -4.26
CA LEU A 64 -0.38 -9.03 -5.65
C LEU A 64 1.02 -8.54 -6.06
N ALA A 65 1.41 -7.33 -5.66
CA ALA A 65 2.76 -6.83 -5.91
C ALA A 65 3.82 -7.64 -5.14
N LEU A 66 3.46 -8.15 -3.95
CA LEU A 66 4.30 -9.06 -3.18
C LEU A 66 4.43 -10.44 -3.84
N SER A 67 3.35 -10.99 -4.42
CA SER A 67 3.42 -12.30 -5.10
C SER A 67 4.29 -12.27 -6.36
N LEU A 68 4.28 -11.15 -7.09
CA LEU A 68 5.17 -10.93 -8.24
C LEU A 68 6.59 -10.49 -7.85
N CYS A 69 6.87 -10.35 -6.55
CA CYS A 69 8.18 -9.94 -6.05
C CYS A 69 8.63 -8.58 -6.66
N GLN A 70 7.67 -7.71 -7.01
CA GLN A 70 7.87 -6.37 -7.56
C GLN A 70 8.07 -5.35 -6.43
N PHE A 71 9.22 -5.44 -5.74
CA PHE A 71 9.51 -4.64 -4.55
C PHE A 71 9.54 -3.12 -4.81
N GLN A 72 9.89 -2.67 -6.03
CA GLN A 72 9.84 -1.24 -6.41
C GLN A 72 8.44 -0.67 -6.37
N MET A 73 7.50 -1.29 -7.08
CA MET A 73 6.12 -0.81 -7.16
C MET A 73 5.42 -0.90 -5.80
N LEU A 74 5.73 -1.95 -5.03
CA LEU A 74 5.25 -2.11 -3.67
C LEU A 74 5.78 -1.00 -2.73
N ALA A 75 7.05 -0.61 -2.88
CA ALA A 75 7.64 0.51 -2.13
C ALA A 75 6.97 1.85 -2.50
N ILE A 76 6.68 2.08 -3.78
CA ILE A 76 5.98 3.30 -4.24
C ILE A 76 4.56 3.35 -3.66
N ALA A 77 3.79 2.26 -3.77
CA ALA A 77 2.43 2.21 -3.26
C ALA A 77 2.38 2.44 -1.73
N LEU A 78 3.25 1.75 -0.97
CA LEU A 78 3.37 1.96 0.48
C LEU A 78 3.87 3.36 0.83
N GLY A 79 4.76 3.94 0.03
CA GLY A 79 5.25 5.30 0.19
C GLY A 79 4.14 6.33 0.04
N ILE A 80 3.32 6.22 -1.01
CA ILE A 80 2.15 7.09 -1.20
C ILE A 80 1.19 6.97 -0.02
N TRP A 81 0.94 5.74 0.46
CA TRP A 81 0.07 5.49 1.61
C TRP A 81 0.64 6.06 2.92
N ALA A 82 1.96 6.03 3.10
CA ALA A 82 2.62 6.65 4.25
C ALA A 82 2.52 8.19 4.20
N VAL A 83 2.65 8.79 3.01
CA VAL A 83 2.45 10.23 2.79
C VAL A 83 1.00 10.63 3.09
N ASP A 84 0.03 9.79 2.74
CA ASP A 84 -1.38 10.00 3.06
C ASP A 84 -1.59 10.14 4.58
N TYR A 85 -1.05 9.20 5.35
CA TYR A 85 -1.07 9.28 6.82
C TYR A 85 -0.23 10.44 7.37
N ALA A 86 0.84 10.85 6.68
CA ALA A 86 1.65 12.01 7.06
C ALA A 86 0.83 13.29 6.96
N TYR A 87 0.11 13.44 5.85
CA TYR A 87 -0.80 14.54 5.62
C TYR A 87 -1.92 14.56 6.65
N GLY A 88 -2.54 13.41 6.91
CA GLY A 88 -3.59 13.29 7.94
C GLY A 88 -3.09 13.65 9.34
N PHE A 89 -1.86 13.25 9.70
CA PHE A 89 -1.23 13.61 10.97
C PHE A 89 -0.93 15.11 11.05
N LEU A 90 -0.33 15.70 10.02
CA LEU A 90 -0.03 17.14 9.97
C LEU A 90 -1.31 17.99 10.02
N SER A 91 -2.34 17.59 9.29
CA SER A 91 -3.65 18.26 9.29
C SER A 91 -4.30 18.18 10.67
N SER A 92 -4.25 17.03 11.34
CA SER A 92 -4.76 16.87 12.71
C SER A 92 -4.02 17.75 13.72
N LEU A 93 -2.69 17.83 13.60
CA LEU A 93 -1.86 18.64 14.47
C LEU A 93 -2.09 20.14 14.28
N ILE A 94 -2.21 20.60 13.03
CA ILE A 94 -2.36 22.03 12.71
C ILE A 94 -3.81 22.52 12.90
N ARG A 95 -4.82 21.74 12.47
CA ARG A 95 -6.23 22.18 12.51
C ARG A 95 -6.93 21.86 13.82
N PHE A 96 -6.63 20.71 14.42
CA PHE A 96 -7.35 20.23 15.59
C PHE A 96 -6.53 20.30 16.88
N HIS A 97 -5.26 20.75 16.80
CA HIS A 97 -4.31 20.77 17.93
C HIS A 97 -4.27 19.45 18.71
N SER A 98 -4.56 18.34 18.03
CA SER A 98 -4.70 17.02 18.64
C SER A 98 -3.64 16.08 18.08
N LEU A 99 -2.95 15.40 19.00
CA LEU A 99 -1.99 14.36 18.66
C LEU A 99 -2.73 13.07 18.36
N SER A 100 -2.99 12.83 17.08
CA SER A 100 -3.52 11.55 16.62
C SER A 100 -2.39 10.50 16.57
N TYR A 101 -2.15 9.87 17.74
CA TYR A 101 -1.16 8.80 17.89
C TYR A 101 -1.42 7.62 16.94
N GLY A 102 -2.68 7.34 16.60
CA GLY A 102 -3.05 6.28 15.66
C GLY A 102 -2.47 6.53 14.26
N THR A 103 -2.67 7.72 13.71
CA THR A 103 -2.11 8.09 12.39
C THR A 103 -0.59 8.12 12.38
N LEU A 104 0.04 8.49 13.51
CA LEU A 104 1.50 8.47 13.64
C LEU A 104 2.04 7.04 13.63
N LEU A 105 1.37 6.11 14.32
CA LEU A 105 1.73 4.69 14.32
C LEU A 105 1.61 4.09 12.91
N TYR A 106 0.50 4.37 12.20
CA TYR A 106 0.33 3.92 10.82
C TYR A 106 1.40 4.50 9.88
N LEU A 107 1.72 5.78 10.01
CA LEU A 107 2.80 6.40 9.24
C LEU A 107 4.14 5.69 9.45
N VAL A 108 4.50 5.40 10.70
CA VAL A 108 5.76 4.73 11.01
C VAL A 108 5.77 3.30 10.46
N VAL A 109 4.67 2.56 10.61
CA VAL A 109 4.56 1.17 10.12
C VAL A 109 4.62 1.13 8.60
N TYR A 110 3.79 1.89 7.89
CA TYR A 110 3.78 1.91 6.43
C TYR A 110 5.04 2.54 5.85
N GLY A 111 5.61 3.54 6.50
CA GLY A 111 6.90 4.15 6.12
C GLY A 111 8.07 3.18 6.28
N LEU A 112 8.12 2.41 7.38
CA LEU A 112 9.13 1.37 7.56
C LEU A 112 8.97 0.23 6.56
N LEU A 113 7.74 -0.19 6.27
CA LEU A 113 7.45 -1.20 5.25
C LEU A 113 7.86 -0.73 3.85
N ALA A 114 7.58 0.54 3.51
CA ALA A 114 8.03 1.15 2.27
C ALA A 114 9.57 1.17 2.18
N PHE A 115 10.25 1.56 3.25
CA PHE A 115 11.70 1.61 3.31
C PHE A 115 12.36 0.22 3.20
N LEU A 116 11.79 -0.79 3.86
CA LEU A 116 12.25 -2.18 3.75
C LEU A 116 12.04 -2.72 2.33
N ALA A 117 10.89 -2.43 1.72
CA ALA A 117 10.61 -2.79 0.33
C ALA A 117 11.58 -2.09 -0.64
N TYR A 118 11.87 -0.80 -0.41
CA TYR A 118 12.81 -0.01 -1.21
C TYR A 118 14.24 -0.52 -1.09
N LYS A 119 14.74 -0.75 0.13
CA LYS A 119 16.05 -1.36 0.37
C LYS A 119 16.19 -2.70 -0.34
N LYS A 120 15.15 -3.53 -0.29
CA LYS A 120 15.15 -4.82 -0.96
C LYS A 120 15.06 -4.71 -2.48
N SER A 121 14.40 -3.67 -2.99
CA SER A 121 14.44 -3.34 -4.41
C SER A 121 15.84 -2.93 -4.88
N LEU A 122 16.62 -2.23 -4.05
CA LEU A 122 17.96 -1.78 -4.40
C LEU A 122 19.03 -2.87 -4.21
N ALA A 123 18.78 -3.83 -3.32
CA ALA A 123 19.64 -4.98 -3.09
C ALA A 123 19.45 -6.11 -4.13
N LYS A 124 18.78 -5.82 -5.24
CA LYS A 124 18.52 -6.71 -6.37
C LYS A 124 19.28 -6.19 -7.59
#